data_AF-A0A8S2XUL0-F1
#
_entry.id   AF-A0A8S2XUL0-F1
#
_cell.length_a   1.000
_cell.length_b   1.000
_cell.length_c   1.000
_cell.angle_alpha   90.00
_cell.angle_beta   90.00
_cell.angle_gamma   90.00
#
_symmetry.space_group_name_H-M   'P 1'
#
loop_
_entity.id
_entity.type
_entity.pdbx_description
1 polymer ?
#
loop_
_entity_poly.entity_id
_entity_poly.type
_entity_poly.pdbx_seq_one_letter_code
_entity_poly.pdbx_strand_id
1 'polypeptide(L)'
;QRQDELIKQLTNELKDTKDELRLVQNDLNQLEQYGKRRDLLIYGIRYTKDENVADIVLKLGNTLGLTLKENDFNTIHRLPPTKNSVDKTKQSIIVSFLRFTDRNAFIRLGNVAVTMMSSRTCLSMNI
;
A
#
# COMPACT_ATOMS: atom_id res chain seq x y z
N GLN A 1 21.27 -33.78 -37.63
CA GLN A 1 21.46 -34.70 -36.50
C GLN A 1 22.22 -34.03 -35.35
N ARG A 2 23.55 -33.81 -35.43
CA ARG A 2 24.31 -33.14 -34.33
C ARG A 2 23.85 -31.71 -34.01
N GLN A 3 23.48 -30.93 -35.04
CA GLN A 3 22.95 -29.58 -34.83
C GLN A 3 21.58 -29.60 -34.16
N ASP A 4 20.72 -30.56 -34.49
CA ASP A 4 19.38 -30.69 -33.91
C ASP A 4 19.44 -31.07 -32.44
N GLU A 5 20.39 -31.94 -32.06
CA GLU A 5 20.66 -32.27 -30.66
C GLU A 5 21.15 -31.06 -29.86
N LEU A 6 22.05 -30.27 -30.46
CA LEU A 6 22.57 -29.05 -29.83
C LEU A 6 21.45 -28.01 -29.63
N ILE A 7 20.60 -27.82 -30.64
CA ILE A 7 19.43 -26.94 -30.55
C ILE A 7 18.50 -27.42 -29.44
N LYS A 8 18.25 -28.72 -29.36
CA LYS A 8 17.40 -29.30 -28.32
C LYS A 8 17.97 -29.08 -26.91
N GLN A 9 19.27 -29.28 -26.72
CA GLN A 9 19.94 -29.01 -25.45
C GLN A 9 19.80 -27.54 -25.05
N LEU A 10 20.13 -26.62 -25.97
CA LEU A 10 20.00 -25.18 -25.74
C LEU A 10 18.56 -24.76 -25.44
N THR A 11 17.57 -25.35 -26.11
CA THR A 11 16.15 -25.06 -25.82
C THR A 11 15.71 -25.53 -24.45
N ASN A 12 16.24 -26.66 -23.97
CA ASN A 12 15.96 -27.17 -22.63
C ASN A 12 16.62 -26.26 -21.58
N GLU A 13 17.90 -25.93 -21.75
CA GLU A 13 18.61 -25.02 -20.85
C GLU A 13 17.94 -23.63 -20.77
N LEU A 14 17.49 -23.09 -21.91
CA LEU A 14 16.74 -21.84 -21.95
C LEU A 14 15.40 -21.95 -21.23
N LYS A 15 14.74 -23.10 -21.29
CA LYS A 15 13.48 -23.33 -20.59
C LYS A 15 13.72 -23.42 -19.09
N ASP A 16 14.68 -24.23 -18.67
CA ASP A 16 15.00 -24.44 -17.25
C ASP A 16 15.44 -23.12 -16.60
N THR A 17 16.31 -22.35 -17.27
CA THR A 17 16.73 -21.01 -16.81
C THR A 17 15.55 -20.04 -16.68
N LYS A 18 14.60 -20.07 -17.63
CA LYS A 18 13.41 -19.21 -17.56
C LYS A 18 12.48 -19.59 -16.42
N ASP A 19 12.35 -20.88 -16.15
CA ASP A 19 11.51 -21.38 -15.07
C ASP A 19 12.14 -21.04 -13.70
N GLU A 20 13.46 -21.19 -13.54
CA GLU A 20 14.19 -20.69 -12.37
C GLU A 20 14.04 -19.18 -12.17
N LEU A 21 14.18 -18.39 -13.24
CA LEU A 21 14.02 -16.94 -13.17
C LEU A 21 12.61 -16.56 -12.68
N ARG A 22 11.58 -17.27 -13.13
CA ARG A 22 10.20 -17.06 -12.68
C ARG A 22 10.02 -17.40 -11.20
N LEU A 23 10.63 -18.50 -10.74
CA LEU A 23 10.58 -18.87 -9.33
C LEU A 23 11.21 -17.79 -8.45
N VAL A 24 12.40 -17.32 -8.82
CA VAL A 24 13.10 -16.24 -8.10
C VAL A 24 12.27 -14.95 -8.11
N GLN A 25 11.65 -14.58 -9.23
CA GLN A 25 10.77 -13.41 -9.31
C GLN A 25 9.54 -13.55 -8.39
N ASN A 26 8.96 -14.74 -8.30
CA ASN A 26 7.84 -15.00 -7.41
C ASN A 26 8.25 -14.89 -5.94
N ASP A 27 9.39 -15.47 -5.57
CA ASP A 27 9.91 -15.43 -4.20
C ASP A 27 10.23 -13.99 -3.78
N LEU A 28 10.86 -13.21 -4.67
CA LEU A 28 11.11 -11.78 -4.44
C LEU A 28 9.80 -11.01 -4.22
N ASN A 29 8.79 -11.24 -5.06
CA ASN A 29 7.49 -10.60 -4.90
C ASN A 29 6.82 -10.99 -3.58
N GLN A 30 6.90 -12.26 -3.16
CA GLN A 30 6.36 -12.68 -1.86
C GLN A 30 7.08 -12.02 -0.69
N LEU A 31 8.41 -11.93 -0.73
CA LEU A 31 9.20 -11.24 0.29
C LEU A 31 8.87 -9.74 0.35
N GLU A 32 8.74 -9.09 -0.80
CA GLU A 32 8.30 -7.69 -0.85
C GLU A 32 6.90 -7.49 -0.26
N GLN A 33 5.96 -8.36 -0.61
CA GLN A 33 4.60 -8.31 -0.07
C GLN A 33 4.58 -8.54 1.43
N TYR A 34 5.42 -9.45 1.94
CA TYR A 34 5.58 -9.67 3.37
C TYR A 34 6.10 -8.41 4.08
N GLY A 35 7.08 -7.72 3.48
CA GLY A 35 7.57 -6.43 3.97
C GLY A 35 6.48 -5.35 4.00
N LYS A 36 5.73 -5.23 2.90
CA LYS A 36 4.66 -4.23 2.71
C LYS A 36 3.37 -4.54 3.48
N ARG A 37 3.28 -5.70 4.16
CA ARG A 37 2.09 -6.11 4.93
C ARG A 37 1.73 -5.10 6.03
N ARG A 38 2.71 -4.36 6.55
CA ARG A 38 2.51 -3.32 7.57
C ARG A 38 2.29 -1.93 6.98
N ASP A 39 2.34 -1.80 5.66
CA ASP A 39 2.19 -0.52 4.99
C ASP A 39 0.72 -0.25 4.67
N LEU A 40 0.38 1.04 4.67
CA LEU A 40 -0.92 1.55 4.31
C LEU A 40 -0.75 2.79 3.43
N LEU A 41 -1.51 2.82 2.35
CA LEU A 41 -1.64 4.00 1.49
C LEU A 41 -2.93 4.74 1.82
N ILE A 42 -2.79 6.01 2.18
CA ILE A 42 -3.90 6.91 2.49
C ILE A 42 -4.05 7.88 1.31
N TYR A 43 -5.25 7.91 0.73
CA TYR A 43 -5.62 8.77 -0.38
C TYR A 43 -6.62 9.84 0.05
N GLY A 44 -6.81 10.87 -0.78
CA GLY A 44 -7.87 11.88 -0.58
C GLY A 44 -7.50 13.04 0.33
N ILE A 45 -6.31 13.04 0.94
CA ILE A 45 -5.81 14.16 1.75
C ILE A 45 -5.06 15.12 0.83
N ARG A 46 -5.51 16.38 0.75
CA ARG A 46 -4.83 17.40 -0.06
C ARG A 46 -3.44 17.70 0.51
N TYR A 47 -2.47 17.91 -0.38
CA TYR A 47 -1.14 18.36 -0.02
C TYR A 47 -1.13 19.85 0.33
N THR A 48 -0.42 20.21 1.39
CA THR A 48 -0.12 21.60 1.75
C THR A 48 1.37 21.76 1.97
N LYS A 49 1.94 22.86 1.45
CA LYS A 49 3.34 23.23 1.69
C LYS A 49 3.50 23.43 3.21
N ASP A 50 4.42 22.69 3.83
CA ASP A 50 4.69 22.69 5.28
C ASP A 50 3.72 21.88 6.16
N GLU A 51 3.12 20.81 5.61
CA GLU A 51 2.34 19.88 6.44
C GLU A 51 3.19 18.96 7.32
N ASN A 52 2.72 18.70 8.54
CA ASN A 52 3.20 17.58 9.34
C ASN A 52 2.37 16.33 9.02
N VAL A 53 2.94 15.44 8.20
CA VAL A 53 2.26 14.20 7.77
C VAL A 53 1.98 13.26 8.95
N ALA A 54 2.85 13.23 9.96
CA ALA A 54 2.65 12.40 11.15
C ALA A 54 1.42 12.87 11.94
N ASP A 55 1.27 14.18 12.15
CA ASP A 55 0.09 14.75 12.82
C ASP A 55 -1.22 14.42 12.10
N ILE A 56 -1.20 14.45 10.77
CA ILE A 56 -2.38 14.10 9.95
C ILE A 56 -2.78 12.64 10.20
N VAL A 57 -1.82 11.71 10.18
CA VAL A 57 -2.07 10.28 10.39
C VAL A 57 -2.53 10.01 11.81
N LEU A 58 -1.93 10.67 12.82
CA LEU A 58 -2.35 10.58 14.21
C LEU A 58 -3.78 11.09 14.42
N LYS A 59 -4.12 12.26 13.85
CA LYS A 59 -5.49 12.81 13.89
C LYS A 59 -6.50 11.88 13.23
N LEU A 60 -6.12 11.27 12.10
CA LEU A 60 -6.96 10.30 11.41
C LEU A 60 -7.18 9.04 12.29
N GLY A 61 -6.12 8.50 12.90
CA GLY A 61 -6.21 7.38 13.83
C GLY A 61 -7.12 7.69 15.03
N ASN A 62 -6.93 8.85 15.65
CA ASN A 62 -7.77 9.32 16.77
C ASN A 62 -9.24 9.45 16.36
N THR A 63 -9.52 9.93 15.14
CA THR A 63 -10.89 10.04 14.60
C THR A 63 -11.54 8.67 14.41
N LEU A 64 -10.75 7.64 14.10
CA LEU A 64 -11.19 6.25 14.03
C LEU A 64 -11.30 5.58 15.41
N GLY A 65 -10.97 6.27 16.50
CA GLY A 65 -10.96 5.71 17.86
C GLY A 65 -9.71 4.91 18.21
N LEU A 66 -8.62 5.07 17.45
CA LEU A 66 -7.33 4.44 17.73
C LEU A 66 -6.42 5.39 18.50
N THR A 67 -5.84 4.93 19.60
CA THR A 67 -4.81 5.67 20.34
C THR A 67 -3.43 5.29 19.80
N LEU A 68 -2.98 6.01 18.77
CA LEU A 68 -1.66 5.83 18.17
C LEU A 68 -0.69 6.91 18.65
N LYS A 69 0.60 6.56 18.74
CA LYS A 69 1.72 7.45 19.04
C LYS A 69 2.72 7.45 17.88
N GLU A 70 3.59 8.45 17.80
CA GLU A 70 4.63 8.52 16.76
C GLU A 70 5.53 7.27 16.73
N ASN A 71 5.83 6.69 17.89
CA ASN A 71 6.65 5.48 18.02
C ASN A 71 5.96 4.20 17.52
N ASP A 72 4.67 4.25 17.17
CA ASP A 72 3.95 3.12 16.59
C ASP A 72 4.16 3.00 15.07
N PHE A 73 4.90 3.94 14.47
CA PHE A 73 5.21 3.97 13.04
C PHE A 73 6.70 3.82 12.79
N ASN A 74 7.04 3.12 11.70
CA ASN A 74 8.41 3.01 11.20
C ASN A 74 8.74 4.12 10.20
N THR A 75 7.78 4.49 9.35
CA THR A 75 7.99 5.52 8.33
C THR A 75 6.65 6.16 7.95
N ILE A 76 6.64 7.49 7.81
CA ILE A 76 5.48 8.27 7.38
C ILE A 76 5.97 9.33 6.40
N HIS A 77 5.48 9.32 5.17
CA HIS A 77 5.78 10.36 4.19
C HIS A 77 4.76 10.41 3.05
N ARG A 78 4.76 11.52 2.30
CA ARG A 78 4.04 11.62 1.03
C ARG A 78 4.78 10.85 -0.04
N LEU A 79 4.06 10.11 -0.87
CA LEU A 79 4.61 9.57 -2.09
C LEU A 79 4.76 10.69 -3.14
N PRO A 80 5.86 10.67 -3.93
CA PRO A 80 6.03 11.62 -5.01
C PRO A 80 4.87 11.50 -6.01
N PRO A 81 4.45 12.61 -6.64
CA PRO A 81 3.41 12.56 -7.66
C PRO A 81 3.85 11.62 -8.78
N THR A 82 2.95 10.74 -9.20
CA THR A 82 3.23 9.87 -10.35
C THR A 82 3.34 10.71 -11.62
N LYS A 83 4.11 10.26 -12.61
CA LYS A 83 4.28 10.98 -13.89
C LYS A 83 2.95 11.33 -14.58
N ASN A 84 1.88 10.58 -14.29
CA ASN A 84 0.56 10.74 -14.88
C ASN A 84 -0.44 11.48 -13.97
N SER A 85 -0.01 11.96 -12.80
CA SER A 85 -0.91 12.69 -11.90
C SER A 85 -1.18 14.10 -12.43
N VAL A 86 -2.38 14.30 -12.97
CA VAL A 86 -2.89 15.61 -13.45
C VAL A 86 -2.92 16.65 -12.32
N ASP A 87 -3.16 16.20 -11.09
CA ASP A 87 -3.26 17.04 -9.90
C ASP A 87 -2.15 16.72 -8.91
N LYS A 88 -1.15 17.62 -8.83
CA LYS A 88 -0.01 17.52 -7.90
C LYS A 88 -0.41 17.65 -6.43
N THR A 89 -1.66 18.07 -6.14
CA THR A 89 -2.18 18.25 -4.78
C THR A 89 -2.74 16.97 -4.17
N LYS A 90 -2.88 15.89 -4.95
CA LYS A 90 -3.43 14.59 -4.53
C LYS A 90 -2.37 13.51 -4.30
N GLN A 91 -1.23 13.89 -3.74
CA GLN A 91 -0.17 12.95 -3.36
C GLN A 91 -0.69 12.03 -2.25
N SER A 92 -0.51 10.72 -2.37
CA SER A 92 -0.89 9.80 -1.29
C SER A 92 0.12 9.83 -0.15
N ILE A 93 -0.31 9.47 1.04
CA ILE A 93 0.58 9.26 2.19
C ILE A 93 0.82 7.77 2.32
N ILE A 94 2.09 7.36 2.44
CA ILE A 94 2.46 6.00 2.82
C ILE A 94 2.83 6.00 4.30
N VAL A 95 2.25 5.05 5.03
CA VAL A 95 2.48 4.82 6.46
C VAL A 95 2.91 3.38 6.65
N SER A 96 4.08 3.17 7.24
CA SER A 96 4.53 1.87 7.69
C SER A 96 4.36 1.76 9.20
N PHE A 97 3.52 0.82 9.64
CA PHE A 97 3.26 0.58 11.06
C PHE A 97 4.33 -0.33 11.66
N LEU A 98 4.67 -0.13 12.93
CA LEU A 98 5.57 -1.03 13.64
C LEU A 98 4.89 -2.41 13.81
N ARG A 99 3.62 -2.40 14.21
CA ARG A 99 2.79 -3.60 14.45
C ARG A 99 1.73 -3.77 13.36
N PHE A 100 1.61 -4.99 12.85
CA PHE A 100 0.57 -5.35 11.88
C PHE A 100 -0.85 -5.21 12.43
N THR A 101 -1.03 -5.42 13.74
CA THR A 101 -2.33 -5.28 14.43
C THR A 101 -2.91 -3.88 14.29
N ASP A 102 -2.04 -2.86 14.37
CA ASP A 102 -2.45 -1.45 14.38
C ASP A 102 -2.90 -1.06 12.98
N ARG A 103 -2.16 -1.47 11.95
CA ARG A 103 -2.55 -1.33 10.54
C ARG A 103 -3.90 -2.00 10.24
N ASN A 104 -4.11 -3.21 10.75
CA ASN A 104 -5.38 -3.92 10.55
C ASN A 104 -6.54 -3.28 11.29
N ALA A 105 -6.32 -2.77 12.50
CA ALA A 105 -7.33 -2.03 13.24
C ALA A 105 -7.70 -0.75 12.49
N PHE A 106 -6.71 -0.05 11.94
CA PHE A 106 -6.90 1.15 11.12
C PHE A 106 -7.79 0.89 9.90
N ILE A 107 -7.52 -0.18 9.14
CA ILE A 107 -8.35 -0.54 7.98
C ILE A 107 -9.74 -0.98 8.40
N ARG A 108 -9.84 -1.84 9.41
CA ARG A 108 -11.13 -2.36 9.87
C ARG A 108 -12.05 -1.21 10.28
N LEU A 109 -11.55 -0.27 11.08
CA LEU A 109 -12.32 0.88 11.55
C LEU A 109 -12.55 1.90 10.43
N GLY A 110 -11.57 2.13 9.56
CA GLY A 110 -11.71 3.00 8.39
C GLY A 110 -12.80 2.53 7.43
N ASN A 111 -12.86 1.23 7.13
CA ASN A 111 -13.90 0.66 6.27
C ASN A 111 -15.28 0.79 6.91
N VAL A 112 -15.41 0.55 8.22
CA VAL A 112 -16.67 0.75 8.95
C VAL A 112 -17.10 2.22 8.89
N ALA A 113 -16.18 3.17 9.10
CA ALA A 113 -16.48 4.60 9.01
C ALA A 113 -16.95 5.01 7.61
N VAL A 114 -16.33 4.48 6.55
CA VAL A 114 -16.75 4.72 5.15
C VAL A 114 -18.16 4.16 4.90
N THR A 115 -18.46 2.95 5.38
CA THR A 115 -19.82 2.38 5.28
C THR A 115 -20.84 3.24 6.01
N MET A 116 -20.54 3.69 7.24
CA MET A 116 -21.46 4.53 8.01
C MET A 116 -21.66 5.92 7.39
N MET A 117 -20.64 6.53 6.80
CA MET A 117 -20.74 7.82 6.11
C MET A 117 -21.58 7.71 4.83
N SER A 118 -21.50 6.59 4.10
CA SER A 118 -22.38 6.31 2.95
C SER A 118 -23.85 6.13 3.35
N SER A 119 -24.13 5.62 4.54
CA SER A 119 -25.50 5.47 5.05
C SER A 119 -26.10 6.78 5.58
N ARG A 120 -25.26 7.71 6.07
CA ARG A 120 -25.73 9.01 6.61
C ARG A 120 -26.18 10.00 5.53
N THR A 121 -25.74 9.85 4.29
CA THR A 121 -26.20 10.69 3.17
C THR A 121 -27.62 10.38 2.69
N CYS A 122 -28.27 9.31 3.18
CA CYS A 122 -29.67 8.98 2.83
C CYS A 122 -30.71 9.41 3.87
N LEU A 123 -30.31 9.95 5.03
CA LEU A 123 -31.24 10.52 6.01
C LEU A 123 -31.21 12.05 5.94
N SER A 124 -31.65 12.60 4.81
CA SER A 124 -32.30 13.92 4.82
C SER A 124 -33.67 13.74 5.48
N MET A 125 -33.71 13.82 6.81
CA MET A 125 -34.97 13.92 7.54
C MET A 125 -35.35 15.39 7.57
N ASN A 126 -36.43 15.69 6.84
CA ASN A 126 -37.15 16.96 6.89
C ASN A 126 -37.36 17.40 8.34
N ILE A 127 -37.05 18.66 8.61
CA ILE A 127 -37.67 19.46 9.66
C ILE A 127 -38.35 20.62 8.93
#